data_AF-A0A2E0Y0K2-F1
#
_entry.id   AF-A0A2E0Y0K2-F1
#
_cell.length_a   1.000
_cell.length_b   1.000
_cell.length_c   1.000
_cell.angle_alpha   90.00
_cell.angle_beta   90.00
_cell.angle_gamma   90.00
#
_symmetry.space_group_name_H-M   'P 1'
#
loop_
_entity.id
_entity.type
_entity.pdbx_description
1 polymer ?
#
loop_
_entity_poly.entity_id
_entity_poly.type
_entity_poly.pdbx_seq_one_letter_code
_entity_poly.pdbx_strand_id
1 'polypeptide(L)'
;MSALLLILFQQLPAGTIAPTWHGDIREILAGHCMACHHEEGSGPFSLQTIENVRSRATFIETVIKQGIMPPWLPSSKATPLENHRGLSQQEQELFSRWIKAGMPAGSPDEFRMQSPSRLQMDPPDIELKMPAPWPIPAEGSQNWGRVTRDKRSFVLPLNNNRTLRIRSIRHRSHVPKAVHAVTFLADTTGSGRYLDDQDNGPGYYMAGDVRDTPSGDLGGVGVGARHLVLPDGYHWSIQPESDLLMQVNFRPTGRIEFLDEEIHLWETDQSDSRPLRTLSMMVRRVDVPAGKSVTIQDSRKLPVDVDLVGFTPRANGIVTRLDLKARLPDGEERVLLQIPEHDPHWIQTWLLENPMRLPAGTILSGSWTLANTEENPRNPFLPLDRYVAARRSGVLSILLHAAACDPDQDAVLLEWQRKQAAIPMKPIDSR
;
A
#
# COMPACT_ATOMS: atom_id res chain seq x y z
N MET A 1 0.96 35.22 -73.32
CA MET A 1 1.30 33.89 -72.77
C MET A 1 2.56 34.04 -71.94
N SER A 2 2.47 34.01 -70.61
CA SER A 2 3.63 33.85 -69.72
C SER A 2 3.11 33.13 -68.49
N ALA A 3 3.51 31.87 -68.37
CA ALA A 3 3.06 30.95 -67.35
C ALA A 3 3.71 31.29 -66.01
N LEU A 4 2.89 31.53 -65.00
CA LEU A 4 3.28 31.63 -63.60
C LEU A 4 3.54 30.20 -63.09
N LEU A 5 4.78 29.84 -62.78
CA LEU A 5 5.09 28.59 -62.11
C LEU A 5 4.93 28.82 -60.60
N LEU A 6 3.82 28.33 -60.02
CA LEU A 6 3.62 28.29 -58.57
C LEU A 6 4.58 27.26 -57.96
N ILE A 7 5.53 27.73 -57.16
CA ILE A 7 6.31 26.89 -56.24
C ILE A 7 5.42 26.61 -55.04
N LEU A 8 4.89 25.38 -54.95
CA LEU A 8 4.31 24.86 -53.71
C LEU A 8 5.42 24.73 -52.66
N PHE A 9 5.46 25.64 -51.70
CA PHE A 9 6.12 25.38 -50.42
C PHE A 9 5.30 24.31 -49.70
N GLN A 10 5.76 23.07 -49.72
CA GLN A 10 5.32 22.09 -48.73
C GLN A 10 5.78 22.60 -47.35
N GLN A 11 4.83 22.99 -46.51
CA GLN A 11 5.08 23.16 -45.09
C GLN A 11 5.49 21.80 -44.52
N LEU A 12 6.77 21.63 -44.22
CA LEU A 12 7.23 20.57 -43.34
C LEU A 12 6.48 20.74 -42.00
N PRO A 13 5.90 19.67 -41.43
CA PRO A 13 5.30 19.77 -40.10
C PRO A 13 6.35 20.30 -39.14
N ALA A 14 5.99 21.28 -38.32
CA ALA A 14 6.86 21.82 -37.28
C ALA A 14 7.45 20.64 -36.49
N GLY A 15 8.76 20.42 -36.63
CA GLY A 15 9.44 19.30 -36.01
C GLY A 15 9.20 19.35 -34.51
N THR A 16 8.49 18.36 -33.98
CA THR A 16 8.40 18.21 -32.53
C THR A 16 9.81 17.98 -32.03
N ILE A 17 10.32 18.92 -31.22
CA ILE A 17 11.63 18.81 -30.59
C ILE A 17 11.70 17.42 -29.94
N ALA A 18 12.76 16.67 -30.25
CA ALA A 18 12.94 15.34 -29.69
C ALA A 18 13.04 15.47 -28.16
N PRO A 19 12.34 14.62 -27.37
CA PRO A 19 12.44 14.69 -25.93
C PRO A 19 13.89 14.51 -25.48
N THR A 20 14.27 15.07 -24.34
CA THR A 20 15.64 14.96 -23.80
C THR A 20 15.63 14.50 -22.35
N TRP A 21 16.80 14.08 -21.85
CA TRP A 21 16.97 13.72 -20.45
C TRP A 21 16.65 14.90 -19.52
N HIS A 22 17.28 16.05 -19.78
CA HIS A 22 17.11 17.24 -18.96
C HIS A 22 15.75 17.91 -19.14
N GLY A 23 15.14 17.82 -20.32
CA GLY A 23 13.85 18.46 -20.62
C GLY A 23 12.60 17.69 -20.18
N ASP A 24 12.59 16.36 -20.29
CA ASP A 24 11.38 15.56 -20.10
C ASP A 24 11.61 14.33 -19.20
N ILE A 25 12.58 13.49 -19.55
CA ILE A 25 12.67 12.12 -19.02
C ILE A 25 13.05 12.08 -17.54
N ARG A 26 13.94 12.98 -17.11
CA ARG A 26 14.35 13.05 -15.72
C ARG A 26 13.18 13.42 -14.80
N GLU A 27 12.29 14.32 -15.22
CA GLU A 27 11.12 14.74 -14.44
C GLU A 27 10.13 13.58 -14.30
N ILE A 28 9.82 12.88 -15.41
CA ILE A 28 8.98 11.68 -15.40
C ILE A 28 9.55 10.64 -14.43
N LEU A 29 10.84 10.30 -14.55
CA LEU A 29 11.44 9.30 -13.66
C LEU A 29 11.52 9.78 -12.21
N ALA A 30 11.73 11.08 -11.97
CA ALA A 30 11.75 11.65 -10.63
C ALA A 30 10.38 11.54 -9.95
N GLY A 31 9.30 11.85 -10.66
CA GLY A 31 7.93 11.77 -10.15
C GLY A 31 7.43 10.34 -9.92
N HIS A 32 7.87 9.39 -10.74
CA HIS A 32 7.27 8.05 -10.78
C HIS A 32 8.17 6.92 -10.26
N CYS A 33 9.50 7.05 -10.36
CA CYS A 33 10.41 5.91 -10.19
C CYS A 33 11.49 6.15 -9.12
N MET A 34 12.04 7.36 -9.03
CA MET A 34 13.21 7.65 -8.18
C MET A 34 12.91 7.61 -6.68
N ALA A 35 11.64 7.56 -6.26
CA ALA A 35 11.27 7.28 -4.87
C ALA A 35 11.77 5.91 -4.39
N CYS A 36 11.85 4.92 -5.30
CA CYS A 36 12.44 3.60 -5.01
C CYS A 36 13.81 3.43 -5.67
N HIS A 37 13.99 3.98 -6.88
CA HIS A 37 15.18 3.79 -7.71
C HIS A 37 16.22 4.89 -7.50
N HIS A 38 16.69 5.03 -6.27
CA HIS A 38 17.86 5.81 -5.90
C HIS A 38 18.90 4.91 -5.22
N GLU A 39 20.12 5.40 -4.96
CA GLU A 39 21.23 4.58 -4.43
C GLU A 39 20.85 3.83 -3.13
N GLU A 40 20.32 4.58 -2.16
CA GLU A 40 19.82 4.07 -0.87
C GLU A 40 18.37 3.56 -0.90
N GLY A 41 17.81 3.41 -2.11
CA GLY A 41 16.41 3.07 -2.29
C GLY A 41 16.14 1.57 -2.22
N SER A 42 14.86 1.22 -2.24
CA SER A 42 14.39 -0.16 -2.29
C SER A 42 14.48 -0.81 -3.66
N GLY A 43 14.68 -0.01 -4.72
CA GLY A 43 14.87 -0.46 -6.08
C GLY A 43 16.21 -1.20 -6.27
N PRO A 44 16.28 -2.19 -7.18
CA PRO A 44 17.50 -2.98 -7.41
C PRO A 44 18.64 -2.17 -8.04
N PHE A 45 18.34 -1.04 -8.68
CA PHE A 45 19.31 -0.13 -9.30
C PHE A 45 18.82 1.32 -9.26
N SER A 46 19.76 2.27 -9.31
CA SER A 46 19.46 3.71 -9.35
C SER A 46 19.01 4.15 -10.76
N LEU A 47 18.11 5.13 -10.82
CA LEU A 47 17.66 5.81 -12.04
C LEU A 47 18.02 7.32 -12.02
N GLN A 48 18.87 7.76 -11.09
CA GLN A 48 19.15 9.18 -10.87
C GLN A 48 20.04 9.84 -11.94
N THR A 49 20.74 9.04 -12.77
CA THR A 49 21.66 9.51 -13.81
C THR A 49 21.28 8.98 -15.18
N ILE A 50 21.57 9.75 -16.23
CA ILE A 50 21.24 9.36 -17.62
C ILE A 50 21.96 8.07 -18.04
N GLU A 51 23.18 7.83 -17.56
CA GLU A 51 23.96 6.62 -17.85
C GLU A 51 23.27 5.37 -17.30
N ASN A 52 22.71 5.47 -16.08
CA ASN A 52 21.97 4.40 -15.45
C ASN A 52 20.69 4.05 -16.21
N VAL A 53 20.02 5.06 -16.78
CA VAL A 53 18.82 4.86 -17.58
C VAL A 53 19.17 4.32 -18.96
N ARG A 54 20.14 4.90 -19.67
CA ARG A 54 20.57 4.48 -21.02
C ARG A 54 21.00 3.03 -21.08
N SER A 55 21.75 2.55 -20.08
CA SER A 55 22.23 1.16 -20.02
C SER A 55 21.10 0.12 -19.92
N ARG A 56 19.87 0.55 -19.60
CA ARG A 56 18.72 -0.33 -19.33
C ARG A 56 17.44 0.14 -20.06
N ALA A 57 17.55 1.08 -20.98
CA ALA A 57 16.39 1.84 -21.47
C ALA A 57 15.32 0.97 -22.12
N THR A 58 15.72 -0.04 -22.91
CA THR A 58 14.80 -0.99 -23.55
C THR A 58 14.06 -1.88 -22.52
N PHE A 59 14.75 -2.28 -21.45
CA PHE A 59 14.13 -3.02 -20.35
C PHE A 59 13.14 -2.13 -19.59
N ILE A 60 13.54 -0.89 -19.27
CA ILE A 60 12.69 0.10 -18.60
C ILE A 60 11.42 0.36 -19.45
N GLU A 61 11.58 0.59 -20.76
CA GLU A 61 10.45 0.77 -21.68
C GLU A 61 9.52 -0.43 -21.70
N THR A 62 10.06 -1.64 -21.68
CA THR A 62 9.27 -2.89 -21.68
C THR A 62 8.41 -2.98 -20.43
N VAL A 63 8.98 -2.78 -19.24
CA VAL A 63 8.21 -2.87 -17.98
C VAL A 63 7.20 -1.73 -17.82
N ILE A 64 7.48 -0.55 -18.39
CA ILE A 64 6.52 0.56 -18.46
C ILE A 64 5.34 0.19 -19.36
N LYS A 65 5.60 -0.28 -20.59
CA LYS A 65 4.56 -0.66 -21.55
C LYS A 65 3.70 -1.82 -21.08
N GLN A 66 4.26 -2.73 -20.27
CA GLN A 66 3.53 -3.83 -19.66
C GLN A 66 2.77 -3.43 -18.38
N GLY A 67 2.91 -2.18 -17.90
CA GLY A 67 2.29 -1.73 -16.65
C GLY A 67 2.87 -2.38 -15.39
N ILE A 68 4.03 -3.04 -15.50
CA ILE A 68 4.72 -3.66 -14.36
C ILE A 68 5.34 -2.57 -13.47
N MET A 69 5.89 -1.53 -14.10
CA MET A 69 6.52 -0.41 -13.41
C MET A 69 6.02 0.93 -13.96
N PRO A 70 5.84 1.94 -13.09
CA PRO A 70 5.75 1.80 -11.64
C PRO A 70 4.44 1.06 -11.28
N PRO A 71 4.45 0.29 -10.19
CA PRO A 71 3.36 -0.56 -9.78
C PRO A 71 2.17 0.25 -9.27
N TRP A 72 1.01 0.00 -9.87
CA TRP A 72 -0.26 0.59 -9.47
C TRP A 72 -1.37 -0.46 -9.63
N LEU A 73 -1.73 -1.10 -8.51
CA LEU A 73 -2.72 -2.19 -8.50
C LEU A 73 -4.18 -1.72 -8.61
N PRO A 74 -4.60 -0.60 -7.98
CA PRO A 74 -5.98 -0.15 -8.07
C PRO A 74 -6.38 0.26 -9.50
N SER A 75 -7.56 -0.17 -9.92
CA SER A 75 -8.16 0.19 -11.21
C SER A 75 -8.57 1.67 -11.24
N SER A 76 -8.32 2.35 -12.35
CA SER A 76 -8.79 3.72 -12.60
C SER A 76 -10.32 3.84 -12.74
N LYS A 77 -11.05 2.71 -12.79
CA LYS A 77 -12.52 2.67 -12.79
C LYS A 77 -13.14 2.75 -11.39
N ALA A 78 -12.31 2.66 -10.34
CA ALA A 78 -12.75 2.82 -8.95
C ALA A 78 -12.63 4.27 -8.50
N THR A 79 -12.88 4.53 -7.22
CA THR A 79 -12.71 5.86 -6.63
C THR A 79 -11.24 6.34 -6.79
N PRO A 80 -11.01 7.61 -7.18
CA PRO A 80 -9.66 8.17 -7.27
C PRO A 80 -8.89 8.09 -5.95
N LEU A 81 -7.61 7.76 -6.05
CA LEU A 81 -6.69 7.61 -4.92
C LEU A 81 -5.54 8.61 -5.06
N GLU A 82 -5.02 9.07 -3.94
CA GLU A 82 -3.86 9.95 -3.91
C GLU A 82 -2.60 9.27 -4.46
N ASN A 83 -1.65 10.09 -4.89
CA ASN A 83 -0.30 9.66 -5.28
C ASN A 83 -0.30 8.58 -6.36
N HIS A 84 -1.15 8.73 -7.39
CA HIS A 84 -1.18 7.83 -8.54
C HIS A 84 0.22 7.71 -9.17
N ARG A 85 0.81 6.52 -9.05
CA ARG A 85 2.19 6.29 -9.50
C ARG A 85 2.30 5.98 -10.98
N GLY A 86 1.25 5.47 -11.63
CA GLY A 86 1.32 5.08 -13.05
C GLY A 86 1.62 6.28 -13.98
N LEU A 87 2.30 6.00 -15.09
CA LEU A 87 2.55 6.98 -16.15
C LEU A 87 1.33 7.12 -17.06
N SER A 88 1.00 8.35 -17.44
CA SER A 88 0.05 8.66 -18.50
C SER A 88 0.53 8.14 -19.86
N GLN A 89 -0.39 7.97 -20.81
CA GLN A 89 -0.05 7.55 -22.17
C GLN A 89 0.95 8.53 -22.83
N GLN A 90 0.79 9.83 -22.59
CA GLN A 90 1.68 10.87 -23.11
C GLN A 90 3.11 10.74 -22.54
N GLU A 91 3.26 10.45 -21.25
CA GLU A 91 4.58 10.24 -20.62
C GLU A 91 5.26 8.96 -21.16
N GLN A 92 4.50 7.88 -21.36
CA GLN A 92 5.02 6.66 -21.98
C GLN A 92 5.48 6.91 -23.43
N GLU A 93 4.74 7.71 -24.19
CA GLU A 93 5.09 8.11 -25.55
C GLU A 93 6.32 9.02 -25.58
N LEU A 94 6.46 9.96 -24.64
CA LEU A 94 7.67 10.78 -24.48
C LEU A 94 8.90 9.90 -24.24
N PHE A 95 8.80 8.94 -23.32
CA PHE A 95 9.87 8.00 -23.01
C PHE A 95 10.25 7.15 -24.24
N SER A 96 9.25 6.61 -24.95
CA SER A 96 9.46 5.81 -26.16
C SER A 96 10.13 6.64 -27.28
N ARG A 97 9.72 7.90 -27.47
CA ARG A 97 10.32 8.80 -28.46
C ARG A 97 11.76 9.17 -28.09
N TRP A 98 12.05 9.40 -26.82
CA TRP A 98 13.42 9.66 -26.35
C TRP A 98 14.35 8.49 -26.68
N ILE A 99 13.91 7.25 -26.43
CA ILE A 99 14.67 6.04 -26.78
C ILE A 99 14.92 5.97 -28.28
N LYS A 100 13.87 6.15 -29.10
CA LYS A 100 13.97 6.15 -30.57
C LYS A 100 14.90 7.24 -31.11
N ALA A 101 15.00 8.37 -30.43
CA ALA A 101 15.88 9.48 -30.79
C ALA A 101 17.35 9.28 -30.39
N GLY A 102 17.73 8.10 -29.85
CA GLY A 102 19.09 7.85 -29.38
C GLY A 102 19.36 8.39 -27.98
N MET A 103 18.30 8.61 -27.19
CA MET A 103 18.36 9.02 -25.79
C MET A 103 19.18 10.30 -25.55
N PRO A 104 18.95 11.41 -26.29
CA PRO A 104 19.75 12.63 -26.16
C PRO A 104 19.70 13.21 -24.75
N ALA A 105 20.82 13.77 -24.28
CA ALA A 105 20.88 14.38 -22.95
C ALA A 105 20.09 15.70 -22.89
N GLY A 106 20.14 16.50 -23.95
CA GLY A 106 19.65 17.90 -23.93
C GLY A 106 20.59 18.81 -23.15
N SER A 107 20.29 20.11 -23.12
CA SER A 107 21.01 21.06 -22.27
C SER A 107 20.60 20.94 -20.80
N PRO A 108 21.51 21.04 -19.82
CA PRO A 108 21.15 21.18 -18.41
C PRO A 108 20.17 22.35 -18.13
N ASP A 109 20.18 23.39 -18.97
CA ASP A 109 19.29 24.55 -18.87
C ASP A 109 17.85 24.23 -19.30
N GLU A 110 17.62 23.11 -20.00
CA GLU A 110 16.26 22.60 -20.30
C GLU A 110 15.58 22.04 -19.06
N PHE A 111 16.31 21.85 -17.96
CA PHE A 111 15.78 21.35 -16.72
C PHE A 111 14.69 22.29 -16.19
N ARG A 112 13.44 21.90 -16.43
CA ARG A 112 12.28 22.50 -15.77
C ARG A 112 12.31 22.02 -14.34
N MET A 113 12.84 22.85 -13.46
CA MET A 113 12.85 22.58 -12.03
C MET A 113 11.43 22.70 -11.48
N GLN A 114 10.60 21.68 -11.71
CA GLN A 114 9.57 21.31 -10.74
C GLN A 114 10.27 20.40 -9.73
N SER A 115 11.09 20.98 -8.85
CA SER A 115 11.34 20.26 -7.61
C SER A 115 9.98 20.11 -6.95
N PRO A 116 9.46 18.88 -6.70
CA PRO A 116 8.51 18.77 -5.62
C PRO A 116 9.25 19.39 -4.45
N SER A 117 8.69 20.45 -3.84
CA SER A 117 9.22 20.95 -2.58
C SER A 117 9.34 19.70 -1.74
N ARG A 118 10.58 19.28 -1.42
CA ARG A 118 10.79 18.22 -0.45
C ARG A 118 10.10 18.80 0.77
N LEU A 119 8.87 18.36 1.05
CA LEU A 119 8.05 18.93 2.11
C LEU A 119 8.98 18.92 3.31
N GLN A 120 9.43 20.13 3.68
CA GLN A 120 10.36 20.28 4.77
C GLN A 120 9.49 20.05 5.98
N MET A 121 9.38 18.77 6.32
CA MET A 121 8.54 18.38 7.43
C MET A 121 9.27 18.75 8.69
N ASP A 122 8.47 19.24 9.63
CA ASP A 122 8.90 19.41 10.99
C ASP A 122 9.50 18.09 11.50
N PRO A 123 10.44 18.16 12.47
CA PRO A 123 10.88 16.98 13.20
C PRO A 123 9.68 16.16 13.71
N PRO A 124 9.81 14.83 13.80
CA PRO A 124 8.73 14.02 14.37
C PRO A 124 8.50 14.37 15.84
N ASP A 125 7.24 14.32 16.26
CA ASP A 125 6.88 14.49 17.67
C ASP A 125 7.30 13.28 18.50
N ILE A 126 7.31 12.09 17.88
CA ILE A 126 7.72 10.83 18.51
C ILE A 126 8.59 10.05 17.53
N GLU A 127 9.76 9.62 18.02
CA GLU A 127 10.68 8.71 17.32
C GLU A 127 10.79 7.41 18.11
N LEU A 128 10.50 6.29 17.45
CA LEU A 128 10.59 4.94 18.00
C LEU A 128 11.60 4.15 17.20
N LYS A 129 12.42 3.35 17.87
CA LYS A 129 13.41 2.46 17.22
C LYS A 129 13.20 1.04 17.69
N MET A 130 13.52 0.09 16.82
CA MET A 130 13.63 -1.30 17.22
C MET A 130 14.58 -1.44 18.42
N PRO A 131 14.23 -2.28 19.43
CA PRO A 131 15.06 -2.43 20.62
C PRO A 131 16.41 -3.10 20.33
N ALA A 132 16.45 -3.97 19.32
CA ALA A 132 17.68 -4.58 18.82
C ALA A 132 17.51 -4.99 17.34
N PRO A 133 18.60 -5.05 16.56
CA PRO A 133 18.53 -5.51 15.19
C PRO A 133 18.10 -6.98 15.07
N TRP A 134 17.37 -7.31 14.00
CA TRP A 134 16.92 -8.68 13.73
C TRP A 134 17.53 -9.26 12.44
N PRO A 135 18.18 -10.43 12.47
CA PRO A 135 18.85 -10.98 11.29
C PRO A 135 17.86 -11.50 10.25
N ILE A 136 18.11 -11.14 8.99
CA ILE A 136 17.49 -11.77 7.82
C ILE A 136 18.53 -12.69 7.18
N PRO A 137 18.23 -13.98 6.98
CA PRO A 137 19.14 -14.88 6.28
C PRO A 137 19.35 -14.47 4.83
N ALA A 138 20.49 -14.87 4.26
CA ALA A 138 20.80 -14.61 2.85
C ALA A 138 19.80 -15.26 1.88
N GLU A 139 19.26 -16.42 2.25
CA GLU A 139 18.33 -17.20 1.46
C GLU A 139 17.06 -17.55 2.24
N GLY A 140 15.97 -17.74 1.50
CA GLY A 140 14.68 -18.11 2.08
C GLY A 140 14.58 -19.63 2.26
N SER A 141 13.93 -20.06 3.33
CA SER A 141 13.56 -21.48 3.49
C SER A 141 12.32 -21.84 2.65
N GLN A 142 11.99 -23.13 2.55
CA GLN A 142 10.78 -23.61 1.86
C GLN A 142 9.48 -22.96 2.36
N ASN A 143 9.45 -22.50 3.62
CA ASN A 143 8.27 -21.87 4.23
C ASN A 143 8.21 -20.34 4.04
N TRP A 144 9.20 -19.76 3.36
CA TRP A 144 9.19 -18.33 3.04
C TRP A 144 8.02 -17.98 2.13
N GLY A 145 7.24 -16.95 2.48
CA GLY A 145 6.05 -16.55 1.73
C GLY A 145 4.84 -17.48 1.85
N ARG A 146 4.98 -18.66 2.47
CA ARG A 146 3.87 -19.62 2.67
C ARG A 146 3.00 -19.30 3.89
N VAL A 147 3.61 -18.85 4.98
CA VAL A 147 2.92 -18.67 6.27
C VAL A 147 3.34 -17.33 6.92
N THR A 148 4.21 -17.38 7.92
CA THR A 148 4.65 -16.22 8.73
C THR A 148 6.16 -16.01 8.74
N ARG A 149 6.97 -16.85 8.07
CA ARG A 149 8.45 -16.79 8.18
C ARG A 149 9.06 -15.54 7.57
N ASP A 150 8.33 -14.89 6.68
CA ASP A 150 8.62 -13.62 6.02
C ASP A 150 8.02 -12.41 6.76
N LYS A 151 7.50 -12.61 7.99
CA LYS A 151 6.78 -11.59 8.76
C LYS A 151 7.20 -11.65 10.23
N ARG A 152 7.57 -10.51 10.80
CA ARG A 152 7.88 -10.41 12.24
C ARG A 152 7.28 -9.14 12.81
N SER A 153 6.66 -9.27 13.98
CA SER A 153 6.08 -8.14 14.72
C SER A 153 7.03 -7.72 15.82
N PHE A 154 7.34 -6.42 15.89
CA PHE A 154 8.16 -5.83 16.94
C PHE A 154 7.29 -4.94 17.83
N VAL A 155 7.56 -4.98 19.13
CA VAL A 155 6.86 -4.17 20.13
C VAL A 155 7.68 -2.90 20.39
N LEU A 156 7.09 -1.73 20.16
CA LEU A 156 7.71 -0.42 20.39
C LEU A 156 6.92 0.33 21.47
N PRO A 157 7.42 0.42 22.71
CA PRO A 157 6.72 1.12 23.78
C PRO A 157 6.58 2.62 23.50
N LEU A 158 5.35 3.14 23.51
CA LEU A 158 5.11 4.59 23.36
C LEU A 158 5.27 5.35 24.67
N ASN A 159 5.05 4.68 25.81
CA ASN A 159 5.10 5.27 27.16
C ASN A 159 4.27 6.57 27.29
N ASN A 160 3.16 6.65 26.54
CA ASN A 160 2.29 7.81 26.52
C ASN A 160 1.32 7.80 27.70
N ASN A 161 1.15 8.95 28.37
CA ASN A 161 0.22 9.12 29.50
C ASN A 161 -1.11 9.77 29.10
N ARG A 162 -1.26 10.10 27.81
CA ARG A 162 -2.46 10.68 27.21
C ARG A 162 -2.76 10.01 25.88
N THR A 163 -3.98 10.20 25.38
CA THR A 163 -4.30 9.85 24.01
C THR A 163 -3.46 10.70 23.05
N LEU A 164 -2.77 10.03 22.13
CA LEU A 164 -2.03 10.67 21.04
C LEU A 164 -2.95 10.78 19.82
N ARG A 165 -2.91 11.92 19.12
CA ARG A 165 -3.71 12.19 17.92
C ARG A 165 -2.78 12.20 16.71
N ILE A 166 -2.45 11.03 16.18
CA ILE A 166 -1.46 10.87 15.12
C ILE A 166 -2.08 11.19 13.76
N ARG A 167 -1.51 12.14 13.01
CA ARG A 167 -1.89 12.42 11.62
C ARG A 167 -0.97 11.76 10.60
N SER A 168 0.23 11.37 11.03
CA SER A 168 1.22 10.85 10.10
C SER A 168 2.16 9.84 10.74
N ILE A 169 2.51 8.81 9.95
CA ILE A 169 3.41 7.72 10.33
C ILE A 169 4.43 7.55 9.20
N ARG A 170 5.73 7.63 9.53
CA ARG A 170 6.81 7.34 8.59
C ARG A 170 7.64 6.17 9.10
N HIS A 171 8.00 5.31 8.17
CA HIS A 171 8.93 4.20 8.37
C HIS A 171 10.28 4.51 7.71
N ARG A 172 11.37 4.26 8.43
CA ARG A 172 12.72 4.24 7.88
C ARG A 172 13.37 2.89 8.16
N SER A 173 14.10 2.40 7.16
CA SER A 173 14.84 1.15 7.22
C SER A 173 16.29 1.40 6.84
N HIS A 174 17.21 0.74 7.54
CA HIS A 174 18.61 0.62 7.12
C HIS A 174 18.81 -0.40 5.99
N VAL A 175 17.82 -1.29 5.75
CA VAL A 175 17.87 -2.34 4.73
C VAL A 175 16.62 -2.30 3.81
N PRO A 176 16.34 -1.17 3.13
CA PRO A 176 15.08 -0.94 2.43
C PRO A 176 14.80 -1.91 1.26
N LYS A 177 15.82 -2.59 0.75
CA LYS A 177 15.70 -3.65 -0.28
C LYS A 177 15.12 -4.96 0.28
N ALA A 178 15.36 -5.21 1.57
CA ALA A 178 14.88 -6.38 2.30
C ALA A 178 13.47 -6.15 2.87
N VAL A 179 13.13 -4.91 3.24
CA VAL A 179 11.80 -4.58 3.78
C VAL A 179 10.79 -4.37 2.66
N HIS A 180 9.71 -5.12 2.71
CA HIS A 180 8.70 -5.14 1.67
C HIS A 180 7.46 -4.31 2.07
N ALA A 181 6.93 -4.50 3.28
CA ALA A 181 5.85 -3.69 3.81
C ALA A 181 5.93 -3.64 5.33
N VAL A 182 5.37 -2.60 5.93
CA VAL A 182 5.26 -2.45 7.38
C VAL A 182 3.84 -2.05 7.72
N THR A 183 3.19 -2.78 8.62
CA THR A 183 1.84 -2.46 9.11
C THR A 183 1.87 -2.17 10.60
N PHE A 184 0.99 -1.27 11.03
CA PHE A 184 1.02 -0.68 12.37
C PHE A 184 -0.26 -0.99 13.14
N LEU A 185 -0.10 -1.27 14.42
CA LEU A 185 -1.21 -1.53 15.34
C LEU A 185 -0.90 -0.90 16.70
N ALA A 186 -1.84 -0.20 17.31
CA ALA A 186 -1.76 0.24 18.70
C ALA A 186 -2.32 -0.83 19.64
N ASP A 187 -1.49 -1.39 20.52
CA ASP A 187 -1.87 -2.37 21.53
C ASP A 187 -1.97 -1.72 22.91
N THR A 188 -3.18 -1.70 23.46
CA THR A 188 -3.50 -1.18 24.81
C THR A 188 -3.55 -2.26 25.87
N THR A 189 -3.26 -3.51 25.50
CA THR A 189 -3.54 -4.69 26.32
C THR A 189 -2.29 -5.41 26.81
N GLY A 190 -1.12 -5.06 26.25
CA GLY A 190 0.14 -5.75 26.50
C GLY A 190 0.23 -7.14 25.87
N SER A 191 -0.67 -7.48 24.93
CA SER A 191 -0.66 -8.80 24.27
C SER A 191 0.57 -8.96 23.36
N GLY A 192 1.04 -7.87 22.73
CA GLY A 192 2.26 -7.86 21.95
C GLY A 192 3.48 -8.18 22.81
N ARG A 193 3.62 -7.50 23.97
CA ARG A 193 4.67 -7.78 24.96
C ARG A 193 4.61 -9.23 25.44
N TYR A 194 3.42 -9.73 25.77
CA TYR A 194 3.25 -11.12 26.18
C TYR A 194 3.76 -12.11 25.13
N LEU A 195 3.56 -11.86 23.83
CA LEU A 195 4.06 -12.75 22.77
C LEU A 195 5.57 -12.59 22.53
N ASP A 196 6.08 -11.37 22.63
CA ASP A 196 7.50 -11.05 22.54
C ASP A 196 8.29 -11.79 23.64
N ASP A 197 7.79 -11.76 24.88
CA ASP A 197 8.38 -12.47 26.04
C ASP A 197 8.43 -14.00 25.88
N GLN A 198 7.71 -14.57 24.90
CA GLN A 198 7.67 -16.01 24.63
C GLN A 198 8.57 -16.43 23.45
N ASP A 199 9.11 -15.48 22.68
CA ASP A 199 10.01 -15.75 21.57
C ASP A 199 11.46 -15.40 21.96
N ASN A 200 12.43 -15.97 21.26
CA ASN A 200 13.84 -15.67 21.48
C ASN A 200 14.26 -14.46 20.64
N GLY A 201 14.62 -13.37 21.30
CA GLY A 201 15.05 -12.12 20.66
C GLY A 201 13.87 -11.19 20.36
N PRO A 202 14.14 -9.98 19.83
CA PRO A 202 13.13 -8.93 19.74
C PRO A 202 12.00 -9.31 18.78
N GLY A 203 10.77 -9.12 19.20
CA GLY A 203 9.55 -9.38 18.44
C GLY A 203 9.13 -10.85 18.43
N TYR A 204 8.12 -11.15 17.60
CA TYR A 204 7.57 -12.51 17.48
C TYR A 204 7.03 -12.80 16.07
N TYR A 205 6.93 -14.08 15.72
CA TYR A 205 6.30 -14.52 14.49
C TYR A 205 4.78 -14.59 14.62
N MET A 206 4.06 -13.66 13.98
CA MET A 206 2.61 -13.74 13.82
C MET A 206 2.17 -12.93 12.60
N ALA A 207 1.13 -13.40 11.90
CA ALA A 207 0.44 -12.62 10.89
C ALA A 207 -0.93 -12.18 11.43
N GLY A 208 -1.25 -10.90 11.30
CA GLY A 208 -2.58 -10.36 11.64
C GLY A 208 -2.68 -9.80 13.05
N ASP A 209 -3.92 -9.72 13.57
CA ASP A 209 -4.18 -9.05 14.85
C ASP A 209 -3.73 -9.91 16.04
N VAL A 210 -3.30 -9.24 17.11
CA VAL A 210 -2.77 -9.88 18.32
C VAL A 210 -3.86 -10.49 19.23
N ARG A 211 -5.13 -10.09 19.04
CA ARG A 211 -6.28 -10.58 19.82
C ARG A 211 -7.49 -10.90 18.94
N ASP A 212 -8.52 -11.45 19.59
CA ASP A 212 -9.82 -11.80 18.99
C ASP A 212 -10.70 -10.58 18.64
N THR A 213 -10.27 -9.35 18.91
CA THR A 213 -10.91 -8.13 18.44
C THR A 213 -9.89 -7.26 17.72
N PRO A 214 -10.07 -6.95 16.41
CA PRO A 214 -9.26 -5.97 15.71
C PRO A 214 -9.54 -4.60 16.30
N SER A 215 -8.65 -4.09 17.13
CA SER A 215 -8.70 -2.71 17.60
C SER A 215 -7.31 -2.13 17.55
N GLY A 216 -7.17 -1.00 16.86
CA GLY A 216 -5.94 -0.20 16.83
C GLY A 216 -5.14 -0.26 15.52
N ASP A 217 -5.67 -0.81 14.42
CA ASP A 217 -4.95 -0.79 13.13
C ASP A 217 -4.75 0.67 12.67
N LEU A 218 -3.51 1.01 12.32
CA LEU A 218 -3.11 2.36 11.90
C LEU A 218 -2.69 2.38 10.42
N GLY A 219 -3.07 1.36 9.66
CA GLY A 219 -2.67 1.18 8.27
C GLY A 219 -1.26 0.61 8.11
N GLY A 220 -0.65 0.87 6.96
CA GLY A 220 0.66 0.36 6.62
C GLY A 220 1.30 1.05 5.41
N VAL A 221 2.60 0.91 5.34
CA VAL A 221 3.48 1.52 4.34
C VAL A 221 4.17 0.43 3.52
N GLY A 222 4.34 0.70 2.23
CA GLY A 222 4.93 -0.25 1.28
C GLY A 222 6.25 0.26 0.70
N VAL A 223 6.88 -0.56 -0.13
CA VAL A 223 8.14 -0.26 -0.84
C VAL A 223 8.15 1.11 -1.51
N GLY A 224 7.03 1.51 -2.13
CA GLY A 224 6.87 2.76 -2.87
C GLY A 224 6.15 3.89 -2.13
N ALA A 225 5.82 3.70 -0.85
CA ALA A 225 5.17 4.71 -0.02
C ALA A 225 5.53 4.45 1.45
N ARG A 226 6.64 5.03 1.92
CA ARG A 226 7.19 4.85 3.27
C ARG A 226 6.66 5.85 4.31
N HIS A 227 5.80 6.75 3.87
CA HIS A 227 5.28 7.82 4.68
C HIS A 227 3.80 7.97 4.39
N LEU A 228 2.99 7.75 5.43
CA LEU A 228 1.55 7.85 5.38
C LEU A 228 1.14 9.15 6.08
N VAL A 229 0.42 10.01 5.38
CA VAL A 229 -0.08 11.30 5.87
C VAL A 229 -1.58 11.30 5.64
N LEU A 230 -2.36 11.44 6.71
CA LEU A 230 -3.81 11.58 6.58
C LEU A 230 -4.16 12.94 5.99
N PRO A 231 -5.28 13.06 5.25
CA PRO A 231 -5.84 14.36 4.91
C PRO A 231 -6.20 15.13 6.19
N ASP A 232 -6.22 16.46 6.08
CA ASP A 232 -6.62 17.35 7.17
C ASP A 232 -8.02 16.98 7.71
N GLY A 233 -8.23 17.21 9.01
CA GLY A 233 -9.48 16.91 9.69
C GLY A 233 -9.61 15.47 10.20
N TYR A 234 -8.57 14.63 10.09
CA TYR A 234 -8.58 13.25 10.59
C TYR A 234 -7.31 12.89 11.36
N HIS A 235 -7.42 11.93 12.28
CA HIS A 235 -6.29 11.37 13.01
C HIS A 235 -6.52 9.91 13.39
N TRP A 236 -5.45 9.16 13.63
CA TRP A 236 -5.53 7.94 14.43
C TRP A 236 -5.42 8.28 15.92
N SER A 237 -6.31 7.70 16.73
CA SER A 237 -6.23 7.84 18.19
C SER A 237 -5.47 6.66 18.79
N ILE A 238 -4.34 6.95 19.44
CA ILE A 238 -3.60 5.94 20.23
C ILE A 238 -3.84 6.24 21.72
N GLN A 239 -4.45 5.30 22.44
CA GLN A 239 -4.82 5.49 23.84
C GLN A 239 -3.58 5.53 24.76
N PRO A 240 -3.68 6.08 25.99
CA PRO A 240 -2.62 6.00 26.99
C PRO A 240 -2.11 4.57 27.19
N GLU A 241 -0.85 4.45 27.61
CA GLU A 241 -0.21 3.18 27.98
C GLU A 241 -0.22 2.14 26.85
N SER A 242 -0.14 2.60 25.59
CA SER A 242 -0.12 1.72 24.43
C SER A 242 1.32 1.34 24.02
N ASP A 243 1.44 0.20 23.38
CA ASP A 243 2.57 -0.15 22.53
C ASP A 243 2.21 0.08 21.05
N LEU A 244 3.18 0.55 20.27
CA LEU A 244 3.09 0.46 18.82
C LEU A 244 3.66 -0.89 18.37
N LEU A 245 2.80 -1.72 17.78
CA LEU A 245 3.20 -2.96 17.16
C LEU A 245 3.50 -2.72 15.69
N MET A 246 4.72 -3.06 15.28
CA MET A 246 5.23 -2.91 13.93
C MET A 246 5.44 -4.29 13.32
N GLN A 247 4.54 -4.72 12.43
CA GLN A 247 4.72 -5.95 11.68
C GLN A 247 5.47 -5.65 10.38
N VAL A 248 6.68 -6.19 10.26
CA VAL A 248 7.55 -6.05 9.10
C VAL A 248 7.44 -7.30 8.23
N ASN A 249 7.05 -7.12 6.97
CA ASN A 249 7.18 -8.12 5.92
C ASN A 249 8.55 -7.92 5.25
N PHE A 250 9.37 -8.97 5.20
CA PHE A 250 10.74 -8.88 4.70
C PHE A 250 11.12 -10.07 3.80
N ARG A 251 12.19 -9.89 3.02
CA ARG A 251 12.72 -10.90 2.10
C ARG A 251 14.25 -10.99 2.17
N PRO A 252 14.81 -12.17 1.85
CA PRO A 252 16.25 -12.33 1.67
C PRO A 252 16.74 -11.51 0.47
N THR A 253 17.99 -11.06 0.52
CA THR A 253 18.61 -10.26 -0.55
C THR A 253 19.80 -10.96 -1.20
N GLY A 254 20.09 -12.22 -0.83
CA GLY A 254 21.30 -12.95 -1.24
C GLY A 254 22.49 -12.72 -0.30
N ARG A 255 22.33 -11.94 0.77
CA ARG A 255 23.31 -11.74 1.85
C ARG A 255 22.59 -11.61 3.19
N ILE A 256 23.32 -11.84 4.27
CA ILE A 256 22.77 -11.62 5.62
C ILE A 256 22.57 -10.12 5.79
N GLU A 257 21.34 -9.74 6.16
CA GLU A 257 20.94 -8.35 6.45
C GLU A 257 20.44 -8.27 7.89
N PHE A 258 20.31 -7.07 8.43
CA PHE A 258 19.73 -6.85 9.75
C PHE A 258 18.63 -5.80 9.65
N LEU A 259 17.41 -6.18 10.05
CA LEU A 259 16.34 -5.22 10.27
C LEU A 259 16.73 -4.33 11.43
N ASP A 260 16.67 -3.03 11.21
CA ASP A 260 16.91 -2.01 12.23
C ASP A 260 16.07 -0.81 11.81
N GLU A 261 14.82 -0.82 12.28
CA GLU A 261 13.75 0.01 11.75
C GLU A 261 13.41 1.16 12.71
N GLU A 262 13.12 2.33 12.14
CA GLU A 262 12.70 3.52 12.88
C GLU A 262 11.29 3.94 12.45
N ILE A 263 10.44 4.28 13.42
CA ILE A 263 9.11 4.82 13.20
C ILE A 263 9.04 6.24 13.73
N HIS A 264 8.59 7.15 12.88
CA HIS A 264 8.42 8.56 13.19
C HIS A 264 6.93 8.88 13.15
N LEU A 265 6.40 9.52 14.19
CA LEU A 265 5.01 9.91 14.31
C LEU A 265 4.89 11.44 14.41
N TRP A 266 3.87 11.99 13.76
CA TRP A 266 3.48 13.39 13.93
C TRP A 266 2.04 13.47 14.43
N GLU A 267 1.81 14.31 15.42
CA GLU A 267 0.49 14.64 15.93
C GLU A 267 -0.17 15.76 15.11
N THR A 268 -1.49 15.83 15.20
CA THR A 268 -2.26 16.97 14.72
C THR A 268 -2.53 17.94 15.86
N ASP A 269 -2.45 19.23 15.55
CA ASP A 269 -2.87 20.34 16.40
C ASP A 269 -4.34 20.75 16.15
N GLN A 270 -4.97 20.21 15.10
CA GLN A 270 -6.36 20.48 14.76
C GLN A 270 -7.29 19.86 15.81
N SER A 271 -7.86 20.68 16.69
CA SER A 271 -8.71 20.24 17.79
C SER A 271 -10.00 19.56 17.32
N ASP A 272 -10.51 19.95 16.16
CA ASP A 272 -11.73 19.45 15.52
C ASP A 272 -11.51 18.21 14.63
N SER A 273 -10.26 17.75 14.44
CA SER A 273 -10.00 16.54 13.67
C SER A 273 -10.71 15.32 14.28
N ARG A 274 -11.26 14.44 13.44
CA ARG A 274 -12.07 13.30 13.85
C ARG A 274 -11.27 11.99 13.88
N PRO A 275 -11.51 11.11 14.86
CA PRO A 275 -10.79 9.86 14.97
C PRO A 275 -11.17 8.89 13.85
N LEU A 276 -10.18 8.28 13.22
CA LEU A 276 -10.40 7.17 12.30
C LEU A 276 -10.73 5.88 13.06
N ARG A 277 -11.72 5.17 12.52
CA ARG A 277 -12.13 3.82 12.90
C ARG A 277 -11.83 2.86 11.75
N THR A 278 -11.37 1.66 12.11
CA THR A 278 -11.04 0.63 11.13
C THR A 278 -12.24 -0.31 10.94
N LEU A 279 -12.97 -0.15 9.85
CA LEU A 279 -14.08 -1.04 9.50
C LEU A 279 -13.53 -2.23 8.73
N SER A 280 -13.54 -3.40 9.35
CA SER A 280 -12.95 -4.61 8.77
C SER A 280 -13.95 -5.42 7.96
N MET A 281 -13.76 -5.49 6.64
CA MET A 281 -14.38 -6.52 5.80
C MET A 281 -13.42 -7.70 5.72
N MET A 282 -13.72 -8.80 6.41
CA MET A 282 -12.77 -9.90 6.62
C MET A 282 -13.38 -11.24 6.29
N VAL A 283 -12.64 -12.04 5.53
CA VAL A 283 -12.91 -13.46 5.35
C VAL A 283 -12.23 -14.23 6.47
N ARG A 284 -13.02 -14.72 7.44
CA ARG A 284 -12.49 -15.33 8.67
C ARG A 284 -11.97 -16.75 8.50
N ARG A 285 -12.49 -17.47 7.51
CA ARG A 285 -12.06 -18.82 7.14
C ARG A 285 -12.03 -18.93 5.64
N VAL A 286 -11.01 -19.58 5.14
CA VAL A 286 -10.84 -19.95 3.75
C VAL A 286 -10.46 -21.41 3.70
N ASP A 287 -11.06 -22.12 2.75
CA ASP A 287 -10.74 -23.50 2.43
C ASP A 287 -10.87 -23.68 0.92
N VAL A 288 -9.74 -23.76 0.22
CA VAL A 288 -9.69 -23.90 -1.24
C VAL A 288 -8.90 -25.16 -1.59
N PRO A 289 -9.55 -26.20 -2.15
CA PRO A 289 -8.85 -27.40 -2.62
C PRO A 289 -7.78 -27.06 -3.66
N ALA A 290 -6.77 -27.92 -3.79
CA ALA A 290 -5.77 -27.83 -4.84
C ALA A 290 -6.45 -27.87 -6.23
N GLY A 291 -6.00 -27.02 -7.15
CA GLY A 291 -6.50 -26.90 -8.52
C GLY A 291 -7.86 -26.20 -8.62
N LYS A 292 -8.32 -25.48 -7.58
CA LYS A 292 -9.62 -24.80 -7.56
C LYS A 292 -9.46 -23.29 -7.40
N SER A 293 -10.43 -22.58 -7.96
CA SER A 293 -10.64 -21.15 -7.76
C SER A 293 -12.02 -20.90 -7.16
N VAL A 294 -12.10 -19.98 -6.20
CA VAL A 294 -13.36 -19.61 -5.54
C VAL A 294 -13.45 -18.09 -5.41
N THR A 295 -14.66 -17.57 -5.35
CA THR A 295 -14.90 -16.18 -4.97
C THR A 295 -15.69 -16.14 -3.68
N ILE A 296 -15.15 -15.43 -2.69
CA ILE A 296 -15.78 -15.26 -1.38
C ILE A 296 -16.28 -13.83 -1.30
N GLN A 297 -17.48 -13.64 -0.76
CA GLN A 297 -18.10 -12.33 -0.61
C GLN A 297 -18.52 -12.11 0.84
N ASP A 298 -18.51 -10.84 1.24
CA ASP A 298 -18.97 -10.41 2.55
C ASP A 298 -19.63 -9.03 2.44
N SER A 299 -20.63 -8.76 3.28
CA SER A 299 -21.31 -7.47 3.28
C SER A 299 -21.63 -6.95 4.68
N ARG A 300 -21.62 -5.62 4.82
CA ARG A 300 -21.84 -4.92 6.09
C ARG A 300 -22.67 -3.66 5.86
N LYS A 301 -23.63 -3.40 6.74
CA LYS A 301 -24.45 -2.18 6.72
C LYS A 301 -23.90 -1.17 7.72
N LEU A 302 -23.62 0.05 7.26
CA LEU A 302 -23.11 1.13 8.11
C LEU A 302 -24.17 1.61 9.10
N PRO A 303 -23.81 1.83 10.39
CA PRO A 303 -24.77 2.23 11.42
C PRO A 303 -25.03 3.74 11.43
N VAL A 304 -24.08 4.53 10.92
CA VAL A 304 -24.04 5.99 10.97
C VAL A 304 -23.44 6.53 9.67
N ASP A 305 -23.57 7.83 9.45
CA ASP A 305 -22.87 8.50 8.36
C ASP A 305 -21.36 8.47 8.66
N VAL A 306 -20.56 8.11 7.65
CA VAL A 306 -19.10 8.09 7.77
C VAL A 306 -18.44 8.83 6.60
N ASP A 307 -17.30 9.44 6.88
CA ASP A 307 -16.34 9.86 5.86
C ASP A 307 -15.29 8.76 5.71
N LEU A 308 -15.27 8.12 4.56
CA LEU A 308 -14.28 7.12 4.18
C LEU A 308 -13.02 7.84 3.70
N VAL A 309 -11.87 7.51 4.31
CA VAL A 309 -10.59 8.17 4.05
C VAL A 309 -9.64 7.29 3.25
N GLY A 310 -9.68 5.98 3.44
CA GLY A 310 -8.82 5.07 2.69
C GLY A 310 -9.00 3.61 3.01
N PHE A 311 -8.10 2.78 2.48
CA PHE A 311 -8.17 1.32 2.56
C PHE A 311 -6.80 0.73 2.87
N THR A 312 -6.75 -0.36 3.64
CA THR A 312 -5.58 -1.24 3.74
C THR A 312 -5.99 -2.67 3.38
N PRO A 313 -5.80 -3.06 2.11
CA PRO A 313 -6.04 -4.43 1.67
C PRO A 313 -4.98 -5.36 2.27
N ARG A 314 -5.43 -6.44 2.90
CA ARG A 314 -4.59 -7.53 3.40
C ARG A 314 -4.97 -8.81 2.65
N ALA A 315 -4.07 -9.27 1.78
CA ALA A 315 -4.25 -10.47 0.99
C ALA A 315 -2.89 -11.07 0.60
N ASN A 316 -2.78 -12.39 0.66
CA ASN A 316 -1.57 -13.12 0.22
C ASN A 316 -1.69 -13.55 -1.25
N GLY A 317 -0.67 -14.26 -1.75
CA GLY A 317 -0.56 -14.64 -3.16
C GLY A 317 -1.63 -15.60 -3.69
N ILE A 318 -2.48 -16.18 -2.84
CA ILE A 318 -3.63 -16.98 -3.31
C ILE A 318 -4.74 -16.10 -3.89
N VAL A 319 -4.85 -14.86 -3.42
CA VAL A 319 -5.85 -13.91 -3.90
C VAL A 319 -5.36 -13.33 -5.22
N THR A 320 -6.19 -13.38 -6.24
CA THR A 320 -5.89 -12.82 -7.56
C THR A 320 -6.67 -11.54 -7.82
N ARG A 321 -7.79 -11.30 -7.12
CA ARG A 321 -8.62 -10.11 -7.29
C ARG A 321 -9.33 -9.69 -6.00
N LEU A 322 -9.45 -8.38 -5.81
CA LEU A 322 -10.18 -7.74 -4.71
C LEU A 322 -11.15 -6.70 -5.27
N ASP A 323 -12.41 -6.72 -4.83
CA ASP A 323 -13.38 -5.67 -5.12
C ASP A 323 -14.07 -5.21 -3.83
N LEU A 324 -14.36 -3.92 -3.76
CA LEU A 324 -15.17 -3.29 -2.72
C LEU A 324 -16.14 -2.32 -3.37
N LYS A 325 -17.43 -2.49 -3.08
CA LYS A 325 -18.51 -1.63 -3.55
C LYS A 325 -19.33 -1.09 -2.38
N ALA A 326 -19.96 0.06 -2.58
CA ALA A 326 -20.99 0.59 -1.70
C ALA A 326 -22.31 0.71 -2.47
N ARG A 327 -23.40 0.26 -1.85
CA ARG A 327 -24.77 0.55 -2.29
C ARG A 327 -25.39 1.51 -1.29
N LEU A 328 -25.70 2.72 -1.73
CA LEU A 328 -26.27 3.78 -0.90
C LEU A 328 -27.76 3.50 -0.61
N PRO A 329 -28.36 4.15 0.40
CA PRO A 329 -29.77 3.99 0.75
C PRO A 329 -30.76 4.35 -0.37
N ASP A 330 -30.36 5.24 -1.28
CA ASP A 330 -31.13 5.63 -2.48
C ASP A 330 -31.04 4.61 -3.63
N GLY A 331 -30.16 3.60 -3.49
CA GLY A 331 -29.91 2.56 -4.49
C GLY A 331 -28.71 2.81 -5.39
N GLU A 332 -28.05 3.97 -5.31
CA GLU A 332 -26.82 4.26 -6.08
C GLU A 332 -25.72 3.24 -5.71
N GLU A 333 -25.03 2.70 -6.71
CA GLU A 333 -23.86 1.84 -6.51
C GLU A 333 -22.56 2.56 -6.87
N ARG A 334 -21.59 2.51 -5.96
CA ARG A 334 -20.25 3.06 -6.13
C ARG A 334 -19.20 1.97 -6.03
N VAL A 335 -18.20 2.00 -6.92
CA VAL A 335 -17.02 1.14 -6.83
C VAL A 335 -15.96 1.86 -6.00
N LEU A 336 -15.75 1.40 -4.77
CA LEU A 336 -14.84 2.04 -3.82
C LEU A 336 -13.38 1.66 -4.11
N LEU A 337 -13.11 0.35 -4.22
CA LEU A 337 -11.79 -0.19 -4.53
C LEU A 337 -11.94 -1.37 -5.49
N GLN A 338 -11.07 -1.44 -6.49
CA GLN A 338 -10.96 -2.59 -7.38
C GLN A 338 -9.49 -2.85 -7.66
N ILE A 339 -9.01 -4.04 -7.33
CA ILE A 339 -7.68 -4.53 -7.67
C ILE A 339 -7.88 -5.77 -8.55
N PRO A 340 -7.83 -5.62 -9.89
CA PRO A 340 -8.14 -6.70 -10.81
C PRO A 340 -7.07 -7.79 -10.85
N GLU A 341 -5.82 -7.42 -10.58
CA GLU A 341 -4.65 -8.30 -10.53
C GLU A 341 -3.90 -8.04 -9.23
N HIS A 342 -4.26 -8.76 -8.17
CA HIS A 342 -3.62 -8.63 -6.87
C HIS A 342 -2.17 -9.12 -6.94
N ASP A 343 -1.29 -8.35 -6.31
CA ASP A 343 0.10 -8.72 -6.09
C ASP A 343 0.40 -8.51 -4.60
N PRO A 344 0.70 -9.58 -3.83
CA PRO A 344 1.08 -9.43 -2.43
C PRO A 344 2.37 -8.63 -2.28
N HIS A 345 3.13 -8.39 -3.37
CA HIS A 345 4.30 -7.53 -3.38
C HIS A 345 4.00 -6.02 -3.24
N TRP A 346 2.74 -5.59 -3.24
CA TRP A 346 2.38 -4.17 -3.09
C TRP A 346 1.34 -3.96 -1.99
N ILE A 347 1.77 -4.17 -0.74
CA ILE A 347 0.96 -3.94 0.46
C ILE A 347 1.20 -2.52 0.97
N GLN A 348 0.14 -1.72 1.05
CA GLN A 348 0.15 -0.37 1.63
C GLN A 348 -1.29 0.07 1.94
N THR A 349 -1.41 1.17 2.69
CA THR A 349 -2.64 1.95 2.77
C THR A 349 -2.79 2.81 1.50
N TRP A 350 -4.00 2.82 0.94
CA TRP A 350 -4.41 3.66 -0.18
C TRP A 350 -5.38 4.71 0.35
N LEU A 351 -5.01 5.99 0.24
CA LEU A 351 -5.86 7.10 0.63
C LEU A 351 -6.67 7.58 -0.58
N LEU A 352 -7.93 7.95 -0.35
CA LEU A 352 -8.74 8.59 -1.37
C LEU A 352 -8.21 9.99 -1.66
N GLU A 353 -8.26 10.42 -2.92
CA GLU A 353 -7.91 11.80 -3.29
C GLU A 353 -8.79 12.83 -2.54
N ASN A 354 -10.04 12.45 -2.29
CA ASN A 354 -10.95 13.20 -1.44
C ASN A 354 -11.70 12.21 -0.53
N PRO A 355 -11.76 12.45 0.79
CA PRO A 355 -12.60 11.66 1.68
C PRO A 355 -14.05 11.60 1.17
N MET A 356 -14.63 10.40 1.16
CA MET A 356 -15.96 10.14 0.60
C MET A 356 -17.01 9.99 1.69
N ARG A 357 -18.07 10.80 1.62
CA ARG A 357 -19.26 10.63 2.47
C ARG A 357 -20.03 9.38 2.07
N LEU A 358 -20.29 8.51 3.04
CA LEU A 358 -21.19 7.36 2.94
C LEU A 358 -22.28 7.49 4.01
N PRO A 359 -23.56 7.63 3.61
CA PRO A 359 -24.66 7.78 4.57
C PRO A 359 -24.93 6.48 5.35
N ALA A 360 -25.51 6.63 6.53
CA ALA A 360 -26.02 5.55 7.36
C ALA A 360 -26.92 4.63 6.54
N GLY A 361 -26.77 3.33 6.74
CA GLY A 361 -27.51 2.32 6.00
C GLY A 361 -26.94 1.94 4.63
N THR A 362 -25.86 2.59 4.18
CA THR A 362 -25.03 2.11 3.07
C THR A 362 -24.58 0.67 3.31
N ILE A 363 -24.70 -0.16 2.27
CA ILE A 363 -24.25 -1.55 2.27
C ILE A 363 -22.90 -1.62 1.57
N LEU A 364 -21.87 -1.93 2.35
CA LEU A 364 -20.53 -2.25 1.85
C LEU A 364 -20.49 -3.72 1.46
N SER A 365 -19.97 -4.03 0.27
CA SER A 365 -19.85 -5.39 -0.26
C SER A 365 -18.43 -5.62 -0.78
N GLY A 366 -17.73 -6.56 -0.15
CA GLY A 366 -16.37 -6.96 -0.48
C GLY A 366 -16.37 -8.32 -1.19
N SER A 367 -15.47 -8.51 -2.15
CA SER A 367 -15.30 -9.75 -2.89
C SER A 367 -13.82 -10.07 -3.05
N TRP A 368 -13.45 -11.32 -2.78
CA TRP A 368 -12.10 -11.85 -2.90
C TRP A 368 -12.14 -13.05 -3.84
N THR A 369 -11.40 -12.99 -4.95
CA THR A 369 -11.19 -14.16 -5.82
C THR A 369 -9.87 -14.82 -5.45
N LEU A 370 -9.93 -16.10 -5.15
CA LEU A 370 -8.79 -16.93 -4.78
C LEU A 370 -8.56 -17.97 -5.86
N ALA A 371 -7.32 -18.15 -6.28
CA ALA A 371 -6.92 -19.16 -7.25
C ALA A 371 -5.82 -20.04 -6.67
N ASN A 372 -6.20 -21.23 -6.18
CA ASN A 372 -5.27 -22.26 -5.75
C ASN A 372 -4.93 -23.20 -6.92
N THR A 373 -4.39 -22.62 -7.99
CA THR A 373 -4.13 -23.33 -9.25
C THR A 373 -2.67 -23.14 -9.68
N GLU A 374 -2.21 -23.93 -10.65
CA GLU A 374 -0.83 -23.85 -11.18
C GLU A 374 -0.64 -22.59 -12.05
N GLU A 375 -1.72 -22.08 -12.64
CA GLU A 375 -1.72 -20.87 -13.46
C GLU A 375 -1.59 -19.59 -12.64
N ASN A 376 -1.78 -19.65 -11.31
CA ASN A 376 -1.51 -18.52 -10.44
C ASN A 376 0.00 -18.47 -10.12
N PRO A 377 0.80 -17.58 -10.74
CA PRO A 377 2.24 -17.54 -10.53
C PRO A 377 2.63 -17.09 -9.11
N ARG A 378 1.67 -16.54 -8.35
CA ARG A 378 1.86 -16.07 -6.98
C ARG A 378 1.35 -17.09 -5.95
N ASN A 379 0.91 -18.28 -6.39
CA ASN A 379 0.49 -19.33 -5.47
C ASN A 379 1.67 -19.75 -4.58
N PRO A 380 1.56 -19.65 -3.24
CA PRO A 380 2.66 -20.01 -2.35
C PRO A 380 2.93 -21.52 -2.29
N PHE A 381 2.04 -22.37 -2.80
CA PHE A 381 2.15 -23.83 -2.76
C PHE A 381 2.56 -24.40 -4.11
N LEU A 382 3.80 -24.88 -4.18
CA LEU A 382 4.35 -25.66 -5.30
C LEU A 382 5.10 -26.89 -4.72
N PRO A 383 4.67 -28.14 -5.00
CA PRO A 383 3.43 -28.51 -5.70
C PRO A 383 2.18 -28.01 -4.97
N LEU A 384 1.03 -27.97 -5.67
CA LEU A 384 -0.23 -27.50 -5.07
C LEU A 384 -0.62 -28.34 -3.85
N ASP A 385 -1.15 -27.66 -2.84
CA ASP A 385 -1.73 -28.26 -1.64
C ASP A 385 -3.04 -27.54 -1.29
N ARG A 386 -3.87 -28.13 -0.43
CA ARG A 386 -5.11 -27.52 0.05
C ARG A 386 -4.79 -26.24 0.82
N TYR A 387 -5.35 -25.11 0.37
CA TYR A 387 -5.18 -23.84 1.04
C TYR A 387 -6.23 -23.68 2.15
N VAL A 388 -5.79 -23.73 3.40
CA VAL A 388 -6.64 -23.45 4.57
C VAL A 388 -6.06 -22.27 5.33
N ALA A 389 -6.82 -21.18 5.41
CA ALA A 389 -6.46 -20.02 6.19
C ALA A 389 -7.59 -19.61 7.12
N ALA A 390 -7.20 -19.13 8.30
CA ALA A 390 -8.09 -18.51 9.26
C ALA A 390 -7.39 -17.28 9.83
N ARG A 391 -8.08 -16.56 10.71
CA ARG A 391 -7.60 -15.29 11.25
C ARG A 391 -6.11 -15.25 11.67
N ARG A 392 -5.60 -16.28 12.35
CA ARG A 392 -4.20 -16.31 12.83
C ARG A 392 -3.19 -16.83 11.79
N SER A 393 -3.64 -17.55 10.76
CA SER A 393 -2.77 -18.13 9.73
C SER A 393 -2.75 -17.33 8.42
N GLY A 394 -3.65 -16.36 8.27
CA GLY A 394 -3.68 -15.44 7.13
C GLY A 394 -5.01 -14.72 7.06
N VAL A 395 -5.00 -13.43 7.41
CA VAL A 395 -6.19 -12.57 7.28
C VAL A 395 -6.33 -12.16 5.82
N LEU A 396 -7.44 -12.54 5.19
CA LEU A 396 -7.93 -11.85 3.99
C LEU A 396 -8.91 -10.78 4.44
N SER A 397 -8.56 -9.52 4.24
CA SER A 397 -9.43 -8.41 4.61
C SER A 397 -9.22 -7.18 3.73
N ILE A 398 -10.26 -6.36 3.65
CA ILE A 398 -10.12 -4.96 3.28
C ILE A 398 -10.46 -4.16 4.53
N LEU A 399 -9.46 -3.48 5.09
CA LEU A 399 -9.65 -2.59 6.22
C LEU A 399 -10.00 -1.21 5.66
N LEU A 400 -11.19 -0.69 5.97
CA LEU A 400 -11.59 0.66 5.59
C LEU A 400 -11.26 1.60 6.75
N HIS A 401 -10.59 2.70 6.45
CA HIS A 401 -10.29 3.77 7.41
C HIS A 401 -11.37 4.85 7.25
N ALA A 402 -12.24 5.01 8.25
CA ALA A 402 -13.37 5.93 8.18
C ALA A 402 -13.62 6.63 9.51
N ALA A 403 -14.08 7.88 9.48
CA ALA A 403 -14.52 8.61 10.67
C ALA A 403 -16.04 8.78 10.67
N ALA A 404 -16.68 8.74 11.84
CA ALA A 404 -18.06 9.17 11.96
C ALA A 404 -18.18 10.63 11.53
N CYS A 405 -19.25 10.95 10.78
CA CYS A 405 -19.44 12.31 10.30
C CYS A 405 -19.74 13.28 11.43
N ASP A 406 -20.62 12.85 12.33
CA ASP A 406 -20.95 13.49 13.58
C ASP A 406 -20.05 12.88 14.69
N PRO A 407 -19.21 13.69 15.37
CA PRO A 407 -18.38 13.23 16.49
C PRO A 407 -19.17 12.55 17.61
N ASP A 408 -20.43 12.94 17.84
CA ASP A 408 -21.27 12.34 18.89
C ASP A 408 -21.67 10.89 18.55
N GLN A 409 -21.56 10.52 17.27
CA GLN A 409 -21.84 9.16 16.77
C GLN A 409 -20.61 8.26 16.69
N ASP A 410 -19.41 8.76 17.00
CA ASP A 410 -18.17 7.98 16.93
C ASP A 410 -18.20 6.77 17.89
N ALA A 411 -18.77 6.93 19.09
CA ALA A 411 -18.95 5.82 20.03
C ALA A 411 -19.86 4.72 19.46
N VAL A 412 -20.88 5.09 18.68
CA VAL A 412 -21.78 4.14 18.00
C VAL A 412 -21.02 3.37 16.92
N LEU A 413 -20.19 4.05 16.13
CA LEU A 413 -19.35 3.42 15.11
C LEU A 413 -18.34 2.45 15.72
N LEU A 414 -17.68 2.85 16.81
CA LEU A 414 -16.71 2.02 17.54
C LEU A 414 -17.36 0.76 18.12
N GLU A 415 -18.54 0.91 18.73
CA GLU A 415 -19.27 -0.24 19.27
C GLU A 415 -19.76 -1.17 18.16
N TRP A 416 -20.23 -0.62 17.03
CA TRP A 416 -20.55 -1.40 15.86
C TRP A 416 -19.34 -2.17 15.33
N GLN A 417 -18.17 -1.54 15.22
CA GLN A 417 -16.92 -2.19 14.82
C GLN A 417 -16.60 -3.39 15.73
N ARG A 418 -16.68 -3.21 17.05
CA ARG A 418 -16.45 -4.29 18.03
C ARG A 418 -17.44 -5.44 17.86
N LYS A 419 -18.73 -5.14 17.62
CA LYS A 419 -19.74 -6.18 17.34
C LYS A 419 -19.44 -6.94 16.05
N GLN A 420 -19.07 -6.25 14.96
CA GLN A 420 -18.68 -6.89 13.71
C GLN A 420 -17.46 -7.80 13.88
N ALA A 421 -16.52 -7.40 14.73
CA ALA A 421 -15.35 -8.19 15.10
C ALA A 421 -15.67 -9.44 15.93
N ALA A 422 -16.75 -9.42 16.70
CA ALA A 422 -17.19 -10.55 17.53
C ALA A 422 -18.05 -11.60 16.80
N ILE A 423 -18.48 -11.33 15.55
CA ILE A 423 -19.34 -12.27 14.80
C ILE A 423 -18.62 -13.62 14.63
N PRO A 424 -19.21 -14.74 15.10
CA PRO A 424 -18.59 -16.06 15.05
C PRO A 424 -18.46 -16.57 13.60
N MET A 425 -17.49 -17.47 13.39
CA MET A 425 -17.22 -18.07 12.10
C MET A 425 -18.41 -18.93 11.65
N LYS A 426 -19.11 -18.53 10.58
CA LYS A 426 -20.00 -19.46 9.88
C LYS A 426 -19.15 -20.52 9.17
N PRO A 427 -19.50 -21.82 9.23
CA PRO A 427 -18.90 -22.81 8.36
C PRO A 427 -19.10 -22.38 6.90
N ILE A 428 -18.08 -22.54 6.06
CA ILE A 428 -18.29 -22.48 4.61
C ILE A 428 -19.17 -23.68 4.28
N ASP A 429 -20.42 -23.45 3.88
CA ASP A 429 -21.29 -24.53 3.40
C ASP A 429 -20.67 -25.02 2.09
N SER A 430 -20.01 -26.18 2.14
CA SER A 430 -19.47 -26.85 0.97
C SER A 430 -20.64 -27.46 0.20
N ARG A 431 -21.31 -26.67 -0.63
CA ARG A 431 -22.25 -27.15 -1.63
C ARG A 431 -21.74 -26.87 -3.03
#